data_AF-A0A1Q6U8I8-F1
#
_entry.id   AF-A0A1Q6U8I8-F1
#
_cell.length_a   1.000
_cell.length_b   1.000
_cell.length_c   1.000
_cell.angle_alpha   90.00
_cell.angle_beta   90.00
_cell.angle_gamma   90.00
#
_symmetry.space_group_name_H-M   'P 1'
#
loop_
_entity.id
_entity.type
_entity.pdbx_description
1 polymer ?
#
loop_
_entity_poly.entity_id
_entity_poly.type
_entity_poly.pdbx_seq_one_letter_code
_entity_poly.pdbx_strand_id
1 'polypeptide(L)'
;MKTAARYKAVWELMTAVFADRQPADNIINAYFRERRFIGSGDRRFIAEKIWHIIRRRRRLTFEAGSADPRKLLIAYLKDEDPAEIFAGGEYGLPPLNDDERKLAAALRTEERTYPPAVECECPDWAAAGKKFSVCWKTKVLKQCRPRIRRSASGCRPASTLTTAWLIRTA
;
A
#
# COMPACT_ATOMS: atom_id res chain seq x y z
N MET A 1 21.46 -9.12 1.10
CA MET A 1 20.59 -10.32 0.97
C MET A 1 20.08 -10.46 -0.47
N LYS A 2 19.81 -11.67 -0.98
CA LYS A 2 19.15 -11.87 -2.31
C LYS A 2 17.73 -11.26 -2.30
N THR A 3 17.23 -10.80 -3.45
CA THR A 3 15.90 -10.17 -3.57
C THR A 3 14.77 -11.09 -3.07
N ALA A 4 14.78 -12.37 -3.45
CA ALA A 4 13.79 -13.35 -2.99
C ALA A 4 13.73 -13.47 -1.45
N ALA A 5 14.87 -13.42 -0.77
CA ALA A 5 14.93 -13.49 0.69
C ALA A 5 14.43 -12.21 1.37
N ARG A 6 14.54 -11.04 0.70
CA ARG A 6 13.90 -9.79 1.18
C ARG A 6 12.39 -9.91 1.16
N TYR A 7 11.84 -10.43 0.08
CA TYR A 7 10.40 -10.61 -0.05
C TYR A 7 9.85 -11.71 0.85
N LYS A 8 10.62 -12.77 1.12
CA LYS A 8 10.28 -13.75 2.15
C LYS A 8 10.14 -13.09 3.52
N ALA A 9 11.08 -12.24 3.92
CA ALA A 9 10.99 -11.48 5.18
C ALA A 9 9.78 -10.54 5.22
N VAL A 10 9.46 -9.88 4.10
CA VAL A 10 8.26 -9.04 3.98
C VAL A 10 6.99 -9.88 4.18
N TRP A 11 6.91 -11.05 3.57
CA TRP A 11 5.76 -11.96 3.71
C TRP A 11 5.59 -12.49 5.15
N GLU A 12 6.68 -12.89 5.81
CA GLU A 12 6.68 -13.29 7.22
C GLU A 12 6.15 -12.16 8.11
N LEU A 13 6.67 -10.94 7.92
CA LEU A 13 6.23 -9.76 8.67
C LEU A 13 4.78 -9.38 8.40
N MET A 14 4.31 -9.44 7.14
CA MET A 14 2.91 -9.21 6.81
C MET A 14 1.99 -10.19 7.54
N THR A 15 2.39 -11.46 7.58
CA THR A 15 1.63 -12.51 8.25
C THR A 15 1.56 -12.25 9.76
N ALA A 16 2.67 -11.87 10.39
CA ALA A 16 2.71 -11.51 11.80
C ALA A 16 1.87 -10.25 12.12
N VAL A 17 2.04 -9.18 11.33
CA VAL A 17 1.34 -7.91 11.53
C VAL A 17 -0.17 -8.03 11.32
N PHE A 18 -0.62 -8.90 10.41
CA PHE A 18 -2.06 -9.09 10.17
C PHE A 18 -2.72 -10.07 11.13
N ALA A 19 -1.95 -10.95 11.78
CA ALA A 19 -2.45 -11.89 12.78
C ALA A 19 -2.53 -11.27 14.18
N ASP A 20 -1.55 -10.45 14.56
CA ASP A 20 -1.47 -9.86 15.89
C ASP A 20 -2.27 -8.54 15.98
N ARG A 21 -2.72 -8.19 17.19
CA ARG A 21 -3.34 -6.91 17.54
C ARG A 21 -2.32 -5.88 18.02
N GLN A 22 -1.06 -6.27 18.18
CA GLN A 22 0.03 -5.36 18.51
C GLN A 22 0.28 -4.32 17.40
N PRO A 23 0.82 -3.14 17.74
CA PRO A 23 1.19 -2.15 16.74
C PRO A 23 2.30 -2.69 15.82
N ALA A 24 2.16 -2.43 14.52
CA ALA A 24 3.07 -2.95 13.49
C ALA A 24 4.54 -2.58 13.75
N ASP A 25 4.80 -1.37 14.27
CA ASP A 25 6.13 -0.91 14.64
C ASP A 25 6.84 -1.85 15.62
N ASN A 26 6.12 -2.34 16.63
CA ASN A 26 6.70 -3.22 17.65
C ASN A 26 7.10 -4.56 17.04
N ILE A 27 6.24 -5.14 16.19
CA ILE A 27 6.47 -6.41 15.50
C ILE A 27 7.69 -6.28 14.57
N ILE A 28 7.76 -5.21 13.78
CA ILE A 28 8.88 -4.95 12.87
C ILE A 28 10.19 -4.78 13.64
N ASN A 29 10.17 -4.03 14.74
CA ASN A 29 11.35 -3.82 15.58
C ASN A 29 11.81 -5.11 16.27
N ALA A 30 10.88 -5.93 16.78
CA ALA A 30 11.20 -7.24 17.35
C ALA A 30 11.85 -8.15 16.31
N TYR A 31 11.27 -8.24 15.11
CA TYR A 31 11.79 -9.03 14.00
C TYR A 31 13.23 -8.66 13.61
N PHE A 32 13.54 -7.35 13.55
CA PHE A 32 14.91 -6.89 13.24
C PHE A 32 15.91 -7.09 14.39
N ARG A 33 15.46 -7.15 15.65
CA ARG A 33 16.32 -7.45 16.79
C ARG A 33 16.74 -8.92 16.80
N GLU A 34 15.82 -9.83 16.50
CA GLU A 34 16.11 -11.27 16.42
C GLU A 34 17.10 -11.60 15.30
N ARG A 35 17.00 -10.91 14.17
CA ARG A 35 17.82 -11.18 12.98
C ARG A 35 18.98 -10.19 12.86
N ARG A 36 20.03 -10.40 13.68
CA ARG A 36 21.24 -9.55 13.75
C ARG A 36 21.94 -9.36 12.41
N PHE A 37 21.87 -10.34 11.51
CA PHE A 37 22.57 -10.34 10.21
C PHE A 37 21.87 -9.54 9.09
N ILE A 38 20.72 -8.92 9.36
CA ILE A 38 20.08 -8.05 8.35
C ILE A 38 20.82 -6.71 8.30
N GLY A 39 21.44 -6.43 7.15
CA GLY A 39 22.13 -5.17 6.88
C GLY A 39 21.18 -3.97 6.86
N SER A 40 21.71 -2.76 7.07
CA SER A 40 20.92 -1.52 7.13
C SER A 40 20.08 -1.26 5.88
N GLY A 41 20.63 -1.51 4.69
CA GLY A 41 19.90 -1.38 3.43
C GLY A 41 18.75 -2.37 3.28
N ASP A 42 18.94 -3.61 3.75
CA ASP A 42 17.89 -4.64 3.74
C ASP A 42 16.75 -4.27 4.69
N ARG A 43 17.05 -3.72 5.89
CA ARG A 43 16.03 -3.25 6.83
C ARG A 43 15.18 -2.14 6.25
N ARG A 44 15.82 -1.15 5.60
CA ARG A 44 15.11 -0.05 4.95
C ARG A 44 14.16 -0.57 3.87
N PHE A 45 14.65 -1.47 3.01
CA PHE A 45 13.83 -2.08 1.96
C PHE A 45 12.61 -2.80 2.54
N ILE A 46 12.81 -3.66 3.54
CA ILE A 46 11.73 -4.45 4.15
C ILE A 46 10.70 -3.53 4.81
N ALA A 47 11.15 -2.56 5.63
CA ALA A 47 10.26 -1.64 6.33
C ALA A 47 9.45 -0.78 5.35
N GLU A 48 10.09 -0.24 4.32
CA GLU A 48 9.43 0.55 3.29
C GLU A 48 8.31 -0.26 2.60
N LYS A 49 8.62 -1.48 2.12
CA LYS A 49 7.65 -2.35 1.46
C LYS A 49 6.47 -2.70 2.37
N ILE A 50 6.70 -3.03 3.64
CA ILE A 50 5.64 -3.34 4.61
C ILE A 50 4.73 -2.15 4.83
N TRP A 51 5.28 -0.97 5.08
CA TRP A 51 4.48 0.24 5.28
C TRP A 51 3.68 0.61 4.05
N HIS A 52 4.23 0.39 2.86
CA HIS A 52 3.52 0.56 1.61
C HIS A 52 2.34 -0.40 1.44
N ILE A 53 2.45 -1.61 1.95
CA ILE A 53 1.38 -2.63 1.91
C ILE A 53 0.30 -2.31 2.94
N ILE A 54 0.68 -1.98 4.18
CA ILE A 54 -0.26 -1.61 5.25
C ILE A 54 -1.14 -0.43 4.83
N ARG A 55 -0.53 0.61 4.23
CA ARG A 55 -1.26 1.82 3.78
C ARG A 55 -2.16 1.59 2.57
N ARG A 56 -1.92 0.52 1.82
CA ARG A 56 -2.71 0.14 0.63
C ARG A 56 -3.56 -1.10 0.85
N ARG A 57 -3.79 -1.46 2.12
CA ARG A 57 -4.36 -2.75 2.47
C ARG A 57 -5.74 -2.94 1.87
N ARG A 58 -6.63 -1.94 1.89
CA ARG A 58 -7.99 -2.10 1.34
C ARG A 58 -7.94 -2.29 -0.17
N ARG A 59 -7.15 -1.48 -0.87
CA ARG A 59 -6.99 -1.64 -2.32
C ARG A 59 -6.39 -2.99 -2.67
N LEU A 60 -5.35 -3.43 -1.97
CA LEU A 60 -4.73 -4.73 -2.22
C LEU A 60 -5.69 -5.89 -1.91
N THR A 61 -6.50 -5.79 -0.86
CA THR A 61 -7.54 -6.79 -0.55
C THR A 61 -8.62 -6.84 -1.62
N PHE A 62 -9.04 -5.68 -2.15
CA PHE A 62 -9.97 -5.61 -3.27
C PHE A 62 -9.36 -6.21 -4.54
N GLU A 63 -8.10 -5.90 -4.83
CA GLU A 63 -7.38 -6.43 -5.99
C GLU A 63 -7.13 -7.95 -5.88
N ALA A 64 -6.81 -8.45 -4.69
CA ALA A 64 -6.57 -9.87 -4.45
C ALA A 64 -7.86 -10.69 -4.33
N GLY A 65 -9.00 -10.06 -4.03
CA GLY A 65 -10.25 -10.72 -3.66
C GLY A 65 -10.18 -11.54 -2.37
N SER A 66 -9.09 -11.40 -1.59
CA SER A 66 -8.84 -12.15 -0.37
C SER A 66 -7.98 -11.33 0.61
N ALA A 67 -8.07 -11.67 1.90
CA ALA A 67 -7.22 -11.14 2.95
C ALA A 67 -5.91 -11.94 3.15
N ASP A 68 -5.69 -13.00 2.36
CA ASP A 68 -4.49 -13.85 2.47
C ASP A 68 -3.22 -13.02 2.22
N PRO A 69 -2.24 -12.98 3.16
CA PRO A 69 -1.02 -12.19 3.01
C PRO A 69 -0.25 -12.49 1.74
N ARG A 70 -0.29 -13.74 1.27
CA ARG A 70 0.37 -14.18 0.04
C ARG A 70 -0.28 -13.59 -1.22
N LYS A 71 -1.62 -13.60 -1.31
CA LYS A 71 -2.34 -12.99 -2.44
C LYS A 71 -2.23 -11.47 -2.42
N LEU A 72 -2.19 -10.85 -1.24
CA LEU A 72 -1.91 -9.41 -1.10
C LEU A 72 -0.52 -9.04 -1.61
N LEU A 73 0.49 -9.86 -1.33
CA LEU A 73 1.84 -9.67 -1.85
C LEU A 73 1.87 -9.78 -3.38
N ILE A 74 1.14 -10.74 -3.97
CA ILE A 74 1.02 -10.87 -5.43
C ILE A 74 0.35 -9.63 -6.04
N ALA A 75 -0.74 -9.15 -5.44
CA ALA A 75 -1.40 -7.91 -5.86
C ALA A 75 -0.46 -6.69 -5.79
N TYR A 76 0.36 -6.63 -4.73
CA TYR A 76 1.35 -5.57 -4.56
C TYR A 76 2.45 -5.60 -5.62
N LEU A 77 2.84 -6.80 -6.07
CA LEU A 77 3.92 -7.04 -7.02
C LEU A 77 3.46 -7.08 -8.48
N LYS A 78 2.24 -6.63 -8.81
CA LYS A 78 1.71 -6.69 -10.18
C LYS A 78 2.60 -6.03 -11.24
N ASP A 79 3.34 -4.99 -10.84
CA ASP A 79 4.26 -4.23 -11.71
C ASP A 79 5.67 -4.88 -11.80
N GLU A 80 6.00 -5.82 -10.91
CA GLU A 80 7.30 -6.52 -10.85
C GLU A 80 7.16 -7.94 -11.41
N ASP A 81 8.21 -8.57 -11.92
CA ASP A 81 8.12 -9.95 -12.43
C ASP A 81 8.00 -10.95 -11.26
N PRO A 82 6.86 -11.68 -11.12
CA PRO A 82 6.70 -12.65 -10.05
C PRO A 82 7.72 -13.79 -10.13
N ALA A 83 8.25 -14.12 -11.31
CA ALA A 83 9.21 -15.21 -11.47
C ALA A 83 10.53 -14.97 -10.73
N GLU A 84 10.99 -13.71 -10.66
CA GLU A 84 12.23 -13.35 -9.95
C GLU A 84 12.07 -13.45 -8.42
N ILE A 85 10.85 -13.22 -7.93
CA ILE A 85 10.53 -13.14 -6.50
C ILE A 85 10.11 -14.51 -5.95
N PHE A 86 9.31 -15.27 -6.73
CA PHE A 86 8.82 -16.61 -6.42
C PHE A 86 9.66 -17.70 -7.10
N ALA A 87 10.98 -17.48 -7.21
CA ALA A 87 11.92 -18.39 -7.86
C ALA A 87 12.07 -19.76 -7.15
N GLY A 88 11.47 -19.95 -5.98
CA GLY A 88 11.68 -21.13 -5.15
C GLY A 88 13.08 -21.18 -4.54
N GLY A 89 13.34 -22.23 -3.75
CA GLY A 89 14.61 -22.46 -3.05
C GLY A 89 14.57 -22.16 -1.55
N GLU A 90 15.67 -22.45 -0.86
CA GLU A 90 15.80 -22.45 0.62
C GLU A 90 15.43 -21.09 1.25
N TYR A 91 15.81 -20.00 0.60
CA TYR A 91 15.61 -18.63 1.09
C TYR A 91 14.53 -17.84 0.32
N GLY A 92 13.92 -18.45 -0.69
CA GLY A 92 12.88 -17.82 -1.52
C GLY A 92 11.47 -18.12 -1.02
N LEU A 93 10.48 -17.43 -1.58
CA LEU A 93 9.08 -17.84 -1.43
C LEU A 93 8.83 -19.11 -2.27
N PRO A 94 7.95 -20.00 -1.80
CA PRO A 94 7.48 -21.13 -2.61
C PRO A 94 6.95 -20.66 -3.96
N PRO A 95 7.18 -21.43 -5.05
CA PRO A 95 6.69 -21.07 -6.37
C PRO A 95 5.17 -20.85 -6.37
N LEU A 96 4.68 -20.03 -7.30
CA LEU A 96 3.26 -19.73 -7.42
C LEU A 96 2.47 -21.00 -7.71
N ASN A 97 1.26 -21.10 -7.17
CA ASN A 97 0.29 -22.12 -7.61
C ASN A 97 -0.49 -21.64 -8.85
N ASP A 98 -1.31 -22.49 -9.45
CA ASP A 98 -2.05 -22.15 -10.67
C ASP A 98 -3.05 -21.01 -10.47
N ASP A 99 -3.70 -20.95 -9.31
CA ASP A 99 -4.67 -19.90 -9.00
C ASP A 99 -3.98 -18.54 -8.78
N GLU A 100 -2.81 -18.54 -8.13
CA GLU A 100 -1.96 -17.36 -7.94
C GLU A 100 -1.41 -16.86 -9.28
N ARG A 101 -1.06 -17.76 -10.20
CA ARG A 101 -0.67 -17.39 -11.57
C ARG A 101 -1.81 -16.72 -12.31
N LYS A 102 -3.02 -17.28 -12.25
CA LYS A 102 -4.23 -16.68 -12.84
C LYS A 102 -4.52 -15.31 -12.24
N LEU A 103 -4.42 -15.18 -10.91
CA LEU A 103 -4.58 -13.91 -10.22
C LEU A 103 -3.55 -12.87 -10.69
N ALA A 104 -2.27 -13.24 -10.76
CA ALA A 104 -1.21 -12.35 -11.23
C ALA A 104 -1.42 -11.90 -12.69
N ALA A 105 -1.92 -12.80 -13.55
CA ALA A 105 -2.27 -12.47 -14.92
C ALA A 105 -3.48 -11.51 -14.99
N ALA A 106 -4.56 -11.80 -14.27
CA ALA A 106 -5.75 -10.96 -14.20
C ALA A 106 -5.42 -9.53 -13.71
N LEU A 107 -4.57 -9.41 -12.69
CA LEU A 107 -4.12 -8.12 -12.14
C LEU A 107 -3.37 -7.24 -13.16
N ARG A 108 -2.75 -7.83 -14.18
CA ARG A 108 -1.99 -7.11 -15.21
C ARG A 108 -2.85 -6.67 -16.38
N THR A 109 -3.91 -7.44 -16.68
CA THR A 109 -4.73 -7.23 -17.87
C THR A 109 -6.03 -6.48 -17.55
N GLU A 110 -6.62 -6.70 -16.38
CA GLU A 110 -7.91 -6.13 -16.02
C GLU A 110 -7.76 -4.70 -15.50
N GLU A 111 -8.36 -3.74 -16.20
CA GLU A 111 -8.61 -2.43 -15.64
C GLU A 111 -9.76 -2.51 -14.64
N ARG A 112 -9.48 -2.23 -13.37
CA ARG A 112 -10.47 -2.32 -12.29
C ARG A 112 -10.99 -0.96 -11.91
N THR A 113 -12.32 -0.85 -11.89
CA THR A 113 -13.00 0.29 -11.29
C THR A 113 -13.03 0.11 -9.78
N TYR A 114 -12.41 1.03 -9.05
CA TYR A 114 -12.38 1.00 -7.59
C TYR A 114 -13.64 1.68 -7.05
N PRO A 115 -14.34 1.08 -6.07
CA PRO A 115 -15.32 1.80 -5.29
C PRO A 115 -14.67 3.01 -4.61
N PRO A 116 -15.37 4.15 -4.45
CA PRO A 116 -14.78 5.35 -3.86
C PRO A 116 -14.16 5.14 -2.47
N ALA A 117 -14.74 4.24 -1.67
CA ALA A 117 -14.19 3.87 -0.36
C ALA A 117 -12.83 3.15 -0.45
N VAL A 118 -12.63 2.34 -1.49
CA VAL A 118 -11.39 1.59 -1.75
C VAL A 118 -10.32 2.50 -2.35
N GLU A 119 -10.70 3.36 -3.30
CA GLU A 119 -9.78 4.36 -3.89
C GLU A 119 -9.20 5.30 -2.81
N CYS A 120 -10.03 5.60 -1.82
CA CYS A 120 -9.70 6.43 -0.68
C CYS A 120 -9.03 5.68 0.49
N GLU A 121 -8.83 4.36 0.42
CA GLU A 121 -8.37 3.54 1.57
C GLU A 121 -9.18 3.80 2.86
N CYS A 122 -10.45 4.19 2.71
CA CYS A 122 -11.28 4.67 3.81
C CYS A 122 -12.05 3.50 4.42
N PRO A 123 -12.07 3.35 5.77
CA PRO A 123 -12.91 2.36 6.46
C PRO A 123 -14.40 2.47 6.11
N ASP A 124 -15.13 1.34 6.05
CA ASP A 124 -16.54 1.34 5.65
C ASP A 124 -17.43 2.17 6.59
N TRP A 125 -17.14 2.11 7.90
CA TRP A 125 -17.83 2.91 8.90
C TRP A 125 -17.62 4.43 8.70
N ALA A 126 -16.47 4.84 8.18
CA ALA A 126 -16.16 6.23 7.87
C ALA A 126 -16.76 6.66 6.52
N ALA A 127 -16.81 5.75 5.55
CA ALA A 127 -17.45 5.97 4.26
C ALA A 127 -18.99 6.10 4.37
N ALA A 128 -19.62 5.42 5.34
CA ALA A 128 -21.07 5.45 5.56
C ALA A 128 -21.58 6.76 6.21
N GLY A 129 -20.70 7.56 6.82
CA GLY A 129 -21.08 8.82 7.45
C GLY A 129 -21.47 9.88 6.42
N LYS A 130 -22.67 10.48 6.55
CA LYS A 130 -23.17 11.55 5.65
C LYS A 130 -22.21 12.77 5.48
N LYS A 131 -21.24 12.94 6.38
CA LYS A 131 -20.20 13.99 6.33
C LYS A 131 -19.00 13.66 5.43
N PHE A 132 -18.87 12.41 4.95
CA PHE A 132 -17.73 11.96 4.14
C PHE A 132 -17.70 12.60 2.74
N SER A 133 -18.87 12.95 2.18
CA SER A 133 -18.95 13.47 0.80
C SER A 133 -18.30 14.84 0.59
N VAL A 134 -18.18 15.67 1.65
CA VAL A 134 -17.80 17.08 1.52
C VAL A 134 -16.33 17.34 1.82
N CYS A 135 -15.75 16.67 2.82
CA CYS A 135 -14.37 16.95 3.28
C CYS A 135 -13.31 16.16 2.48
N TRP A 136 -13.63 14.95 2.03
CA TRP A 136 -12.68 14.08 1.33
C TRP A 136 -12.53 14.40 -0.16
N LYS A 137 -13.61 14.86 -0.83
CA LYS A 137 -13.59 15.26 -2.25
C LYS A 137 -12.69 16.47 -2.55
N THR A 138 -12.52 17.39 -1.59
CA THR A 138 -11.88 18.68 -1.84
C THR A 138 -10.40 18.76 -1.44
N LYS A 139 -9.92 17.92 -0.50
CA LYS A 139 -8.53 17.95 -0.02
C LYS A 139 -7.68 16.72 -0.34
N VAL A 140 -8.24 15.50 -0.24
CA VAL A 140 -7.44 14.25 -0.36
C VAL A 140 -7.33 13.75 -1.80
N LEU A 141 -8.35 13.94 -2.63
CA LEU A 141 -8.31 13.62 -4.06
C LEU A 141 -7.21 14.38 -4.83
N LYS A 142 -6.77 15.55 -4.34
CA LYS A 142 -5.59 16.26 -4.87
C LYS A 142 -4.26 15.60 -4.50
N GLN A 143 -4.21 14.87 -3.38
CA GLN A 143 -2.99 14.28 -2.84
C GLN A 143 -2.79 12.80 -3.27
N CYS A 144 -3.89 12.07 -3.51
CA CYS A 144 -3.86 10.62 -3.78
C CYS A 144 -3.85 10.22 -5.26
N ARG A 145 -3.98 11.15 -6.22
CA ARG A 145 -3.92 10.80 -7.66
C ARG A 145 -2.48 10.46 -8.05
N PRO A 146 -2.15 9.20 -8.42
CA PRO A 146 -0.85 8.91 -9.03
C PRO A 146 -0.81 9.66 -10.36
N ARG A 147 0.26 10.43 -10.58
CA ARG A 147 0.48 11.26 -11.77
C ARG A 147 0.66 10.38 -13.01
N ILE A 148 -0.41 9.85 -13.57
CA ILE A 148 -0.44 9.17 -14.87
C ILE A 148 -0.68 10.24 -15.96
N ARG A 149 0.44 10.52 -16.64
CA ARG A 149 0.80 11.31 -17.84
C ARG A 149 -0.17 12.25 -18.59
N ARG A 150 0.44 13.41 -18.95
CA ARG A 150 0.39 14.22 -20.22
C ARG A 150 -1.00 14.71 -20.66
N SER A 151 -1.27 16.00 -20.80
CA SER A 151 -0.62 16.95 -21.72
C SER A 151 -1.03 18.40 -21.38
N ALA A 152 -0.34 19.37 -21.99
CA ALA A 152 -0.45 20.81 -21.73
C ALA A 152 -1.79 21.41 -22.15
N SER A 153 -2.41 22.21 -21.27
CA SER A 153 -2.96 23.54 -21.55
C SER A 153 -3.57 24.10 -20.26
N GLY A 154 -3.33 25.39 -20.04
CA GLY A 154 -3.21 25.98 -18.72
C GLY A 154 -4.49 26.11 -17.90
N CYS A 155 -4.29 26.15 -16.59
CA CYS A 155 -5.17 26.85 -15.64
C CYS A 155 -4.28 27.44 -14.54
N ARG A 156 -4.23 28.78 -14.46
CA ARG A 156 -3.52 29.53 -13.40
C ARG A 156 -4.21 29.31 -12.05
N PRO A 157 -3.47 29.28 -10.92
CA PRO A 157 -4.07 29.32 -9.59
C PRO A 157 -4.42 30.76 -9.22
N ALA A 158 -5.65 30.99 -8.76
CA ALA A 158 -6.04 32.21 -8.06
C ALA A 158 -5.48 32.13 -6.63
N SER A 159 -4.36 32.82 -6.38
CA SER A 159 -3.93 33.25 -5.05
C SER A 159 -4.44 34.67 -4.81
N THR A 160 -4.37 35.13 -3.55
CA THR A 160 -4.99 36.33 -2.95
C THR A 160 -6.39 36.02 -2.41
N LEU A 161 -6.71 36.15 -1.12
CA LEU A 161 -6.26 37.13 -0.13
C LEU A 161 -6.16 36.49 1.26
N THR A 162 -4.94 36.37 1.76
CA THR A 162 -4.66 36.42 3.20
C THR A 162 -4.46 37.90 3.51
N THR A 163 -5.22 38.48 4.44
CA THR A 163 -4.87 39.59 5.36
C THR A 163 -6.16 40.28 5.82
N ALA A 164 -6.55 40.09 7.09
CA ALA A 164 -7.24 41.06 7.96
C ALA A 164 -7.88 40.32 9.15
N TRP A 165 -7.12 40.10 10.21
CA TRP A 165 -7.67 39.89 11.55
C TRP A 165 -6.85 40.73 12.51
N LEU A 166 -7.25 42.00 12.63
CA LEU A 166 -6.76 42.94 13.62
C LEU A 166 -7.91 43.92 13.93
N ILE A 167 -8.25 43.99 15.23
CA ILE A 167 -8.85 45.10 15.97
C ILE A 167 -10.38 45.07 16.24
N ARG A 168 -10.67 45.13 17.56
CA ARG A 168 -11.88 45.60 18.28
C ARG A 168 -13.13 44.70 18.29
N THR A 169 -13.87 44.55 19.39
CA THR A 169 -14.03 45.30 20.67
C THR A 169 -14.66 44.30 21.67
N ALA A 170 -14.34 44.32 22.97
CA ALA A 170 -15.04 45.10 24.01
C ALA A 170 -16.57 44.95 23.94
#